data_AF-A0A8E2J826-F1
#
_entry.id   AF-A0A8E2J826-F1
#
_cell.length_a   1.000
_cell.length_b   1.000
_cell.length_c   1.000
_cell.angle_alpha   90.00
_cell.angle_beta   90.00
_cell.angle_gamma   90.00
#
_symmetry.space_group_name_H-M   'P 1'
#
loop_
_entity.id
_entity.type
_entity.pdbx_description
1 polymer ?
#
loop_
_entity_poly.entity_id
_entity_poly.type
_entity_poly.pdbx_seq_one_letter_code
_entity_poly.pdbx_strand_id
1 'polypeptide(L)' 'DQGKLGEAEKMCQRALEGYEKALGADNITTYIPALNTTWGLGSVFKRQGDSAKARIMYSKALVGYEKA' A
#
# COMPACT_ATOMS: atom_id res chain seq x y z
N ASP A 1 -9.76 -9.60 14.56
CA ASP A 1 -8.62 -10.29 15.16
C ASP A 1 -7.34 -9.56 14.79
N GLN A 2 -6.61 -9.01 15.76
CA GLN A 2 -5.45 -8.16 15.48
C GLN A 2 -4.30 -8.93 14.79
N GLY A 3 -4.15 -10.23 15.08
CA GLY A 3 -3.16 -11.09 14.41
C GLY A 3 -3.32 -11.11 12.89
N LYS A 4 -4.56 -11.23 12.40
CA LYS A 4 -4.87 -11.21 10.95
C LYS A 4 -4.54 -9.88 10.29
N LEU A 5 -4.60 -8.77 11.03
CA LEU A 5 -4.22 -7.45 10.51
C LEU A 5 -2.69 -7.32 10.39
N GLY A 6 -1.94 -7.85 11.35
CA GLY A 6 -0.48 -7.89 11.27
C GLY A 6 0.03 -8.75 10.11
N GLU A 7 -0.62 -9.88 9.83
CA GLU A 7 -0.31 -10.70 8.65
C GLU A 7 -0.63 -9.96 7.34
N ALA A 8 -1.80 -9.33 7.26
CA ALA A 8 -2.19 -8.55 6.09
C ALA A 8 -1.22 -7.39 5.80
N GLU A 9 -0.74 -6.69 6.83
CA GLU A 9 0.28 -5.65 6.70
C GLU A 9 1.57 -6.20 6.10
N LYS A 10 2.10 -7.30 6.66
CA LYS A 10 3.33 -7.94 6.17
C LYS A 10 3.19 -8.41 4.72
N MET A 11 2.04 -8.97 4.36
CA MET A 11 1.77 -9.41 2.99
C MET A 11 1.74 -8.23 2.01
N CYS A 12 1.10 -7.12 2.38
CA CYS A 12 1.08 -5.91 1.55
C CYS A 12 2.48 -5.33 1.36
N GLN A 13 3.27 -5.23 2.44
CA GLN A 13 4.65 -4.74 2.36
C GLN A 13 5.51 -5.61 1.44
N ARG A 14 5.45 -6.93 1.60
CA ARG A 14 6.18 -7.87 0.73
C ARG A 14 5.79 -7.76 -0.74
N ALA A 15 4.50 -7.55 -1.03
CA ALA A 15 4.03 -7.36 -2.41
C ALA A 15 4.58 -6.06 -3.01
N LEU A 16 4.57 -4.96 -2.26
CA LEU A 16 5.13 -3.68 -2.70
C LEU A 16 6.64 -3.78 -2.96
N GLU A 17 7.40 -4.41 -2.07
CA GLU A 17 8.83 -4.68 -2.28
C GLU A 17 9.09 -5.49 -3.55
N GLY A 18 8.25 -6.49 -3.81
CA GLY A 18 8.32 -7.31 -5.03
C GLY A 18 8.06 -6.49 -6.29
N TYR A 19 7.04 -5.64 -6.28
CA TYR A 19 6.74 -4.74 -7.40
C TYR A 19 7.86 -3.74 -7.63
N GLU A 20 8.43 -3.17 -6.57
CA GLU A 20 9.50 -2.18 -6.66
C GLU A 20 10.76 -2.80 -7.25
N LYS A 21 11.10 -4.01 -6.81
CA LYS A 21 12.24 -4.76 -7.35
C LYS A 21 12.06 -5.12 -8.83
N ALA A 22 10.84 -5.38 -9.27
CA ALA A 22 10.56 -5.78 -10.64
C ALA A 22 10.47 -4.59 -11.62
N LEU A 23 9.92 -3.46 -11.17
CA LEU A 23 9.57 -2.31 -12.02
C LEU A 23 10.53 -1.13 -11.86
N GLY A 24 11.23 -1.05 -10.73
CA GLY A 24 11.98 0.14 -10.31
C GLY A 24 11.10 1.17 -9.60
N ALA A 25 11.76 2.05 -8.84
CA ALA A 25 11.11 3.04 -7.97
C ALA A 25 10.25 4.07 -8.73
N ASP A 26 10.59 4.38 -9.97
CA ASP A 26 9.82 5.35 -10.77
C ASP A 26 8.51 4.74 -11.26
N ASN A 27 8.57 3.51 -11.81
CA ASN A 27 7.44 2.85 -12.44
C ASN A 27 6.43 2.28 -11.43
N ILE A 28 6.87 1.90 -10.22
CA ILE A 28 5.95 1.40 -9.20
C ILE A 28 4.89 2.46 -8.82
N THR A 29 5.21 3.76 -8.95
CA THR A 29 4.31 4.84 -8.52
C THR A 29 3.07 5.03 -9.40
N THR A 30 3.03 4.45 -10.60
CA THR A 30 1.85 4.45 -11.50
C THR A 30 1.34 3.04 -11.79
N TYR A 31 2.00 2.00 -11.25
CA TYR A 31 1.60 0.63 -11.48
C TYR A 31 0.35 0.27 -10.67
N ILE A 32 -0.78 0.09 -11.37
CA ILE A 32 -2.11 -0.13 -10.77
C ILE A 32 -2.14 -1.20 -9.65
N PRO A 33 -1.51 -2.39 -9.80
CA PRO A 33 -1.47 -3.36 -8.70
C PRO A 33 -0.76 -2.86 -7.44
N ALA A 34 0.34 -2.11 -7.58
CA ALA A 34 1.03 -1.52 -6.42
C ALA A 34 0.19 -0.43 -5.74
N LEU A 35 -0.57 0.35 -6.52
CA LEU A 35 -1.50 1.35 -5.99
C LEU A 35 -2.64 0.70 -5.20
N ASN A 36 -3.22 -0.37 -5.74
CA ASN A 36 -4.25 -1.16 -5.07
C ASN A 36 -3.72 -1.76 -3.75
N THR A 37 -2.49 -2.30 -3.76
CA THR A 37 -1.85 -2.83 -2.55
C THR A 37 -1.57 -1.74 -1.52
N THR A 38 -1.12 -0.56 -1.96
CA THR A 38 -0.91 0.60 -1.09
C THR A 38 -2.23 1.05 -0.44
N TRP A 39 -3.32 1.08 -1.20
CA TRP A 39 -4.66 1.33 -0.66
C TRP A 39 -5.12 0.26 0.35
N GLY A 40 -4.84 -1.00 0.05
CA GLY A 40 -5.07 -2.13 0.95
C GLY A 40 -4.34 -1.94 2.29
N LEU A 41 -3.07 -1.54 2.23
CA LEU A 41 -2.26 -1.22 3.41
C LEU A 41 -2.84 -0.06 4.23
N GLY A 42 -3.35 0.99 3.56
CA GLY A 42 -4.07 2.07 4.24
C GLY A 42 -5.31 1.58 5.01
N SER A 43 -6.02 0.60 4.43
CA SER A 43 -7.18 -0.02 5.08
C SER A 43 -6.82 -0.89 6.27
N VAL A 44 -5.67 -1.57 6.22
CA VAL A 44 -5.11 -2.31 7.36
C VAL A 44 -4.79 -1.36 8.51
N PHE A 45 -4.04 -0.27 8.25
CA PHE A 45 -3.70 0.71 9.28
C PHE A 45 -4.94 1.36 9.90
N LYS A 46 -5.95 1.70 9.10
CA LYS A 46 -7.23 2.22 9.60
C LYS A 46 -7.88 1.23 10.59
N ARG A 47 -7.87 -0.06 10.27
CA ARG A 47 -8.43 -1.12 11.15
C ARG A 47 -7.59 -1.40 12.38
N GLN A 48 -6.29 -1.11 12.35
CA GLN A 48 -5.41 -1.15 13.52
C GLN A 48 -5.52 0.11 14.40
N GLY A 49 -6.26 1.13 13.96
CA GLY A 49 -6.42 2.41 14.67
C GLY A 49 -5.41 3.48 14.29
N ASP A 50 -4.43 3.17 13.43
CA ASP A 50 -3.42 4.13 12.96
C ASP A 50 -3.95 4.94 11.77
N SER A 51 -4.80 5.91 12.08
CA SER A 51 -5.41 6.79 11.08
C SER A 51 -4.39 7.69 10.37
N ALA A 52 -3.24 7.96 10.99
CA ALA A 52 -2.18 8.78 10.39
C ALA A 52 -1.51 8.02 9.24
N LYS A 53 -1.06 6.77 9.48
CA LYS A 53 -0.50 5.92 8.42
C LYS A 53 -1.52 5.60 7.34
N ALA A 54 -2.78 5.37 7.71
CA ALA A 54 -3.85 5.13 6.74
C ALA A 54 -3.97 6.27 5.73
N ARG A 55 -4.02 7.53 6.21
CA ARG A 55 -4.07 8.72 5.33
C ARG A 55 -2.88 8.79 4.39
N ILE A 56 -1.66 8.56 4.91
CA ILE A 56 -0.44 8.57 4.08
C ILE A 56 -0.55 7.56 2.93
N MET A 57 -0.99 6.33 3.23
CA MET A 57 -1.11 5.29 2.21
C MET A 57 -2.17 5.61 1.16
N TYR A 58 -3.35 6.07 1.59
CA TYR A 58 -4.40 6.49 0.66
C TYR A 58 -3.96 7.65 -0.23
N SER A 59 -3.30 8.67 0.34
CA SER A 59 -2.78 9.79 -0.43
C SER A 59 -1.72 9.35 -1.45
N LYS A 60 -0.79 8.46 -1.08
CA LYS A 60 0.18 7.91 -2.03
C LYS A 60 -0.49 7.17 -3.18
N ALA A 61 -1.47 6.32 -2.89
CA ALA A 61 -2.20 5.57 -3.91
C ALA A 61 -2.98 6.52 -4.85
N LEU A 62 -3.68 7.53 -4.31
CA LEU A 62 -4.41 8.53 -5.08
C LEU A 62 -3.51 9.29 -6.04
N VAL A 63 -2.37 9.79 -5.57
CA VAL A 63 -1.39 10.49 -6.42
C VAL A 63 -0.91 9.60 -7.57
N GLY A 64 -0.77 8.30 -7.34
CA GLY A 64 -0.44 7.35 -8.40
C GLY A 64 -1.57 7.15 -9.41
N TYR A 65 -2.81 7.00 -8.95
CA TYR A 65 -3.97 6.85 -9.85
C TYR A 65 -4.23 8.10 -10.69
N GLU A 66 -3.90 9.28 -10.19
CA GLU A 66 -3.99 10.54 -10.95
C GLU A 66 -2.93 10.65 -12.06
N LYS A 67 -1.83 9.91 -11.94
CA LYS A 67 -0.68 9.94 -12.86
C LYS A 67 -0.60 8.76 -13.82
N ALA A 68 -1.28 7.65 -13.50
CA ALA A 68 -1.32 6.42 -14.29
C ALA A 68 -2.30 6.52 -15.47
#